data_AF-A0A4S8Q9A5-F1
#
_entry.id   AF-A0A4S8Q9A5-F1
#
_cell.length_a   1.000
_cell.length_b   1.000
_cell.length_c   1.000
_cell.angle_alpha   90.00
_cell.angle_beta   90.00
_cell.angle_gamma   90.00
#
_symmetry.space_group_name_H-M   'P 1'
#
loop_
_entity.id
_entity.type
_entity.pdbx_description
1 polymer ?
#
loop_
_entity_poly.entity_id
_entity_poly.type
_entity_poly.pdbx_seq_one_letter_code
_entity_poly.pdbx_strand_id
1 'polypeptide(L)'
;MDSEYSERLNECIADHRGPGLGTFLWDLGRYTYRCLIVLDQIGRISHGRSELEHTGSDMGLHIRITADSADIEDYLGGSRDNSVPFAEFRSAVERLWVGVYRGIEADPPERAFRPDLPVGQADLLRWEEATGRRHPYRGRIEGIPAAGPE
;
A
#
# COMPACT_ATOMS: atom_id res chain seq x y z
N MET A 1 -13.22 -6.34 -12.17
CA MET A 1 -11.83 -6.66 -11.80
C MET A 1 -11.39 -7.70 -12.81
N ASP A 2 -10.38 -7.39 -13.62
CA ASP A 2 -9.96 -8.28 -14.70
C ASP A 2 -9.28 -9.53 -14.13
N SER A 3 -9.43 -10.68 -14.80
CA SER A 3 -8.94 -11.98 -14.31
C SER A 3 -7.43 -11.98 -14.08
N GLU A 4 -6.70 -11.26 -14.93
CA GLU A 4 -5.23 -11.12 -14.89
C GLU A 4 -4.76 -10.26 -13.72
N TYR A 5 -5.53 -9.25 -13.33
CA TYR A 5 -5.23 -8.41 -12.15
C TYR A 5 -5.31 -9.23 -10.87
N SER A 6 -6.37 -10.02 -10.73
CA SER A 6 -6.56 -10.89 -9.57
C SER A 6 -5.50 -11.99 -9.49
N GLU A 7 -5.06 -12.54 -10.62
CA GLU A 7 -4.00 -13.55 -10.67
C GLU A 7 -2.64 -12.97 -10.21
N ARG A 8 -2.24 -11.81 -10.74
CA ARG A 8 -0.99 -11.13 -10.33
C ARG A 8 -1.01 -10.67 -8.86
N LEU A 9 -2.15 -10.19 -8.38
CA LEU A 9 -2.33 -9.84 -6.97
C LEU A 9 -2.17 -11.09 -6.09
N ASN A 10 -2.77 -12.21 -6.49
CA ASN A 10 -2.65 -13.48 -5.78
C ASN A 10 -1.22 -14.03 -5.80
N GLU A 11 -0.46 -13.90 -6.90
CA GLU A 11 0.96 -14.24 -6.94
C GLU A 11 1.78 -13.41 -5.94
N CYS A 12 1.55 -12.09 -5.88
CA CYS A 12 2.24 -11.21 -4.92
C CYS A 12 1.92 -11.58 -3.46
N ILE A 13 0.73 -12.11 -3.19
CA ILE A 13 0.26 -12.49 -1.86
C ILE A 13 0.70 -13.91 -1.49
N ALA A 14 0.79 -14.83 -2.45
CA ALA A 14 1.09 -16.24 -2.23
C ALA A 14 2.48 -16.48 -1.59
N ASP A 15 3.41 -15.54 -1.77
CA ASP A 15 4.74 -15.57 -1.16
C ASP A 15 4.76 -15.24 0.35
N HIS A 16 3.65 -14.75 0.91
CA HIS A 16 3.58 -14.29 2.30
C HIS A 16 2.97 -15.35 3.25
N ARG A 17 3.78 -15.80 4.21
CA ARG A 17 3.55 -17.03 5.02
C ARG A 17 2.45 -16.95 6.08
N GLY A 18 1.78 -15.80 6.24
CA GLY A 18 0.78 -15.58 7.30
C GLY A 18 -0.57 -15.12 6.75
N PRO A 19 -1.71 -15.68 7.23
CA PRO A 19 -3.04 -15.31 6.74
C PRO A 19 -3.37 -13.83 6.96
N GLY A 20 -2.86 -13.20 8.04
CA GLY A 20 -3.08 -11.79 8.32
C GLY A 20 -2.39 -10.85 7.32
N LEU A 21 -1.09 -11.06 7.06
CA LEU A 21 -0.34 -10.25 6.09
C LEU A 21 -0.91 -10.43 4.67
N GLY A 22 -1.23 -11.66 4.26
CA GLY A 22 -1.81 -11.89 2.94
C GLY A 22 -3.17 -11.20 2.75
N THR A 23 -4.04 -11.29 3.76
CA THR A 23 -5.36 -10.61 3.73
C THR A 23 -5.21 -9.09 3.68
N PHE A 24 -4.27 -8.54 4.46
CA PHE A 24 -3.98 -7.12 4.42
C PHE A 24 -3.47 -6.66 3.06
N LEU A 25 -2.48 -7.35 2.49
CA LEU A 25 -1.92 -7.00 1.19
C LEU A 25 -2.98 -7.10 0.08
N TRP A 26 -3.88 -8.07 0.18
CA TRP A 26 -5.03 -8.17 -0.72
C TRP A 26 -5.94 -6.95 -0.65
N ASP A 27 -6.37 -6.54 0.55
CA ASP A 27 -7.22 -5.36 0.72
C ASP A 27 -6.50 -4.08 0.27
N LEU A 28 -5.23 -3.94 0.65
CA LEU A 28 -4.38 -2.81 0.28
C LEU A 28 -4.22 -2.71 -1.25
N GLY A 29 -4.04 -3.85 -1.91
CA GLY A 29 -3.87 -3.96 -3.35
C GLY A 29 -5.09 -3.52 -4.15
N ARG A 30 -6.27 -3.34 -3.54
CA ARG A 30 -7.46 -2.86 -4.25
C ARG A 30 -7.48 -1.35 -4.47
N TYR A 31 -6.64 -0.60 -3.73
CA TYR A 31 -6.67 0.85 -3.73
C TYR A 31 -5.26 1.43 -3.70
N THR A 32 -4.78 1.91 -4.84
CA THR A 32 -3.47 2.58 -5.00
C THR A 32 -3.25 3.70 -3.98
N TYR A 33 -4.25 4.53 -3.73
CA TYR A 33 -4.22 5.57 -2.70
C TYR A 33 -3.92 5.01 -1.29
N ARG A 34 -4.51 3.88 -0.90
CA ARG A 34 -4.21 3.25 0.41
C ARG A 34 -2.79 2.72 0.45
N CYS A 35 -2.30 2.12 -0.65
CA CYS A 35 -0.92 1.67 -0.75
C CYS A 35 0.07 2.83 -0.53
N LEU A 36 -0.20 4.01 -1.08
CA LEU A 36 0.60 5.22 -0.86
C LEU A 36 0.59 5.66 0.61
N ILE A 37 -0.57 5.63 1.28
CA ILE A 37 -0.63 5.94 2.72
C ILE A 37 0.30 5.02 3.53
N VAL A 38 0.25 3.71 3.27
CA VAL A 38 1.08 2.74 4.00
C VAL A 38 2.56 2.91 3.66
N LEU A 39 2.92 3.19 2.41
CA LEU A 39 4.28 3.52 2.02
C LEU A 39 4.79 4.80 2.72
N ASP A 40 3.98 5.84 2.88
CA ASP A 40 4.36 7.00 3.69
C ASP A 40 4.62 6.62 5.16
N GLN A 41 3.78 5.77 5.76
CA GLN A 41 3.98 5.30 7.13
C GLN A 41 5.30 4.52 7.27
N ILE A 42 5.59 3.60 6.35
CA ILE A 42 6.88 2.89 6.27
C ILE A 42 8.04 3.89 6.14
N GLY A 43 7.88 4.88 5.26
CA GLY A 43 8.86 5.95 5.06
C GLY A 43 9.16 6.69 6.36
N ARG A 44 8.12 7.04 7.12
CA ARG A 44 8.25 7.74 8.41
C ARG A 44 8.92 6.89 9.48
N ILE A 45 8.55 5.61 9.62
CA ILE A 45 9.22 4.68 10.55
C ILE A 45 10.72 4.57 10.19
N SER A 46 11.03 4.43 8.90
CA SER A 46 12.40 4.38 8.41
C SER A 46 13.22 5.66 8.68
N HIS A 47 12.57 6.81 8.92
CA HIS A 47 13.22 8.09 9.26
C HIS A 47 13.14 8.40 10.77
N GLY A 48 12.94 7.39 11.62
CA GLY A 48 13.04 7.53 13.07
C GLY A 48 11.75 7.89 13.79
N ARG A 49 10.58 7.72 13.16
CA ARG A 49 9.33 7.62 13.93
C ARG A 49 9.31 6.29 14.68
N SER A 50 8.87 6.32 15.94
CA SER A 50 8.88 5.15 16.83
C SER A 50 7.74 4.18 16.52
N GLU A 51 6.56 4.70 16.22
CA GLU A 51 5.36 3.90 16.02
C GLU A 51 4.33 4.68 15.19
N LEU A 52 3.55 3.95 14.39
CA LEU A 52 2.39 4.44 13.66
C LEU A 52 1.30 3.37 13.65
N GLU A 53 0.06 3.81 13.80
CA GLU A 53 -1.11 2.98 13.63
C GLU A 53 -1.77 3.26 12.28
N HIS A 54 -2.21 2.20 11.62
CA HIS A 54 -3.04 2.24 10.43
C HIS A 54 -4.36 1.52 10.71
N THR A 55 -5.42 2.30 10.80
CA THR A 55 -6.80 1.80 10.84
C THR A 55 -7.44 2.11 9.49
N GLY A 56 -7.86 1.12 8.71
CA GLY A 56 -8.48 1.47 7.43
C GLY A 56 -8.67 0.38 6.38
N SER A 57 -8.53 -0.90 6.70
CA SER A 57 -8.96 -1.92 5.73
C SER A 57 -10.49 -2.03 5.76
N ASP A 58 -11.13 -2.22 4.61
CA ASP A 58 -12.58 -2.52 4.56
C ASP A 58 -12.89 -3.90 5.19
N MET A 59 -11.84 -4.68 5.45
CA MET A 59 -11.86 -6.00 6.08
C MET A 59 -11.70 -5.95 7.60
N GLY A 60 -11.71 -4.78 8.24
CA GLY A 60 -11.64 -4.67 9.71
C GLY A 60 -10.27 -5.00 10.32
N LEU A 61 -9.20 -4.98 9.51
CA LEU A 61 -7.81 -5.11 9.95
C LEU A 61 -7.28 -3.79 10.51
N HIS A 62 -6.46 -3.92 11.55
CA HIS A 62 -5.67 -2.86 12.18
C HIS A 62 -4.20 -3.25 12.16
N ILE A 63 -3.33 -2.27 11.89
CA ILE A 63 -1.90 -2.51 11.83
C ILE A 63 -1.17 -1.50 12.67
N ARG A 64 -0.34 -2.01 13.57
CA ARG A 64 0.62 -1.22 14.33
C ARG A 64 2.00 -1.46 13.75
N ILE A 65 2.65 -0.40 13.27
CA ILE A 65 3.95 -0.45 12.62
C ILE A 65 4.98 0.21 13.54
N THR A 66 6.01 -0.54 13.89
CA THR A 66 7.18 -0.08 14.64
C THR A 66 8.44 -0.23 13.79
N ALA A 67 9.58 0.23 14.29
CA ALA A 67 10.87 0.00 13.64
C ALA A 67 11.26 -1.49 13.56
N ASP A 68 10.68 -2.32 14.42
CA ASP A 68 11.02 -3.74 14.56
C ASP A 68 10.01 -4.66 13.86
N SER A 69 8.72 -4.32 13.92
CA SER A 69 7.63 -5.18 13.46
C SER A 69 6.45 -4.42 12.84
N ALA A 70 5.63 -5.14 12.09
CA ALA A 70 4.26 -4.77 11.80
C ALA A 70 3.33 -5.82 12.43
N ASP A 71 2.50 -5.39 13.37
CA ASP A 71 1.56 -6.22 14.10
C ASP A 71 0.17 -6.05 13.50
N ILE A 72 -0.38 -7.14 12.94
CA ILE A 72 -1.64 -7.12 12.18
C ILE A 72 -2.71 -7.81 13.02
N GLU A 73 -3.72 -7.04 13.40
CA GLU A 73 -4.87 -7.47 14.19
C GLU A 73 -6.13 -7.52 13.33
N ASP A 74 -6.87 -8.62 13.42
CA ASP A 74 -8.20 -8.76 12.81
C ASP A 74 -9.28 -8.56 13.87
N TYR A 75 -10.05 -7.47 13.76
CA TYR A 75 -11.13 -7.16 14.71
C TYR A 75 -12.38 -8.04 14.51
N LEU A 76 -12.54 -8.70 13.36
CA LEU A 76 -13.71 -9.53 13.03
C LEU A 76 -13.52 -11.01 13.40
N GLY A 77 -12.28 -11.45 13.63
CA GLY A 77 -11.93 -12.86 13.79
C GLY A 77 -10.88 -13.12 14.86
N GLY A 78 -11.20 -12.80 16.13
CA GLY A 78 -10.58 -13.36 17.34
C GLY A 78 -9.11 -13.81 17.24
N SER A 79 -8.20 -12.84 17.10
CA SER A 79 -6.74 -12.93 17.31
C SER A 79 -6.00 -14.15 16.74
N ARG A 80 -5.20 -13.88 15.71
CA ARG A 80 -3.82 -14.36 15.67
C ARG A 80 -2.94 -13.13 15.57
N ASP A 81 -2.09 -12.89 16.57
CA ASP A 81 -0.95 -11.99 16.44
C ASP A 81 -0.14 -12.43 15.21
N ASN A 82 -0.36 -11.74 14.09
CA ASN A 82 0.42 -11.92 12.88
C ASN A 82 1.44 -10.79 12.84
N SER A 83 2.39 -10.85 13.77
CA SER A 83 3.55 -9.98 13.77
C SER A 83 4.53 -10.46 12.71
N VAL A 84 4.98 -9.53 11.86
CA VAL A 84 6.05 -9.77 10.88
C VAL A 84 7.17 -8.75 11.08
N PRO A 85 8.44 -9.12 10.82
CA PRO A 85 9.54 -8.15 10.87
C PRO A 85 9.27 -6.94 9.97
N PHE A 86 9.60 -5.72 10.45
CA PHE A 86 9.36 -4.49 9.69
C PHE A 86 9.98 -4.52 8.29
N ALA A 87 11.18 -5.09 8.15
CA ALA A 87 11.85 -5.24 6.86
C ALA A 87 11.06 -6.13 5.88
N GLU A 88 10.44 -7.20 6.39
CA GLU A 88 9.58 -8.09 5.60
C GLU A 88 8.28 -7.37 5.18
N PHE A 89 7.62 -6.70 6.14
CA PHE A 89 6.42 -5.90 5.87
C PHE A 89 6.67 -4.83 4.81
N ARG A 90 7.76 -4.05 4.96
CA ARG A 90 8.17 -3.06 3.98
C ARG A 90 8.35 -3.67 2.59
N SER A 91 9.13 -4.75 2.52
CA SER A 91 9.41 -5.40 1.24
C SER A 91 8.13 -5.94 0.58
N ALA A 92 7.19 -6.44 1.38
CA ALA A 92 5.88 -6.90 0.90
C ALA A 92 5.06 -5.76 0.29
N VAL A 93 4.94 -4.63 0.99
CA VAL A 93 4.18 -3.46 0.51
C VAL A 93 4.83 -2.83 -0.73
N GLU A 94 6.17 -2.76 -0.77
CA GLU A 94 6.90 -2.26 -1.94
C GLU A 94 6.68 -3.16 -3.18
N ARG A 95 6.71 -4.50 -3.01
CA ARG A 95 6.40 -5.44 -4.09
C ARG A 95 4.95 -5.34 -4.54
N LEU A 96 4.01 -5.25 -3.60
CA LEU A 96 2.60 -5.06 -3.89
C LEU A 96 2.39 -3.80 -4.74
N TRP A 97 3.01 -2.67 -4.37
CA TRP A 97 2.94 -1.45 -5.16
C TRP A 97 3.39 -1.66 -6.61
N VAL A 98 4.53 -2.32 -6.84
CA VAL A 98 5.03 -2.58 -8.19
C VAL A 98 4.06 -3.46 -8.97
N GLY A 99 3.50 -4.50 -8.35
CA GLY A 99 2.50 -5.37 -8.97
C GLY A 99 1.22 -4.62 -9.35
N VAL A 100 0.70 -3.81 -8.42
CA VAL A 100 -0.47 -2.96 -8.62
C VAL A 100 -0.21 -1.93 -9.71
N TYR A 101 0.94 -1.24 -9.68
CA TYR A 101 1.31 -0.23 -10.68
C TYR A 101 1.39 -0.82 -12.09
N ARG A 102 2.00 -2.00 -12.24
CA ARG A 102 2.10 -2.70 -13.54
C ARG A 102 0.80 -3.33 -14.01
N GLY A 103 -0.15 -3.57 -13.09
CA GLY A 103 -1.42 -4.25 -13.36
C GLY A 103 -2.63 -3.33 -13.51
N ILE A 104 -2.57 -2.08 -13.03
CA ILE A 104 -3.64 -1.10 -13.22
C ILE A 104 -3.41 -0.36 -14.54
N GLU A 105 -3.93 -0.93 -15.62
CA GLU A 105 -4.31 -0.21 -16.85
C GLU A 105 -5.83 0.05 -16.90
N ALA A 106 -6.51 0.07 -15.75
CA ALA A 106 -7.94 0.29 -15.72
C ALA A 106 -8.26 1.77 -15.97
N ASP A 107 -9.19 2.03 -16.91
CA ASP A 107 -9.75 3.36 -17.14
C ASP A 107 -10.21 3.97 -15.80
N PRO A 108 -9.78 5.19 -15.46
CA PRO A 108 -10.25 5.85 -14.26
C PRO A 108 -11.78 6.06 -14.34
N PRO A 109 -12.52 5.91 -13.23
CA PRO A 109 -13.95 6.21 -13.23
C PRO A 109 -14.22 7.65 -13.69
N GLU A 110 -15.38 7.94 -14.26
CA GLU A 110 -15.76 9.26 -14.83
C GLU A 110 -15.59 10.46 -13.87
N ARG A 111 -15.42 10.22 -12.56
CA ARG A 111 -15.17 11.24 -11.52
C ARG A 111 -13.81 11.09 -10.83
N ALA A 112 -12.84 10.49 -11.49
CA ALA A 112 -11.49 10.37 -10.94
C ALA A 112 -10.82 11.74 -10.82
N PHE A 113 -10.00 11.89 -9.79
CA PHE A 113 -9.09 13.03 -9.66
C PHE A 113 -8.02 12.90 -10.76
N ARG A 114 -7.80 13.96 -11.57
CA ARG A 114 -6.87 13.97 -12.72
C ARG A 114 -7.03 12.72 -13.64
N PRO A 115 -8.18 12.58 -14.31
CA PRO A 115 -8.46 11.43 -15.18
C PRO A 115 -7.56 11.38 -16.42
N ASP A 116 -6.83 12.46 -16.70
CA ASP A 116 -5.79 12.57 -17.72
C ASP A 116 -4.50 11.85 -17.36
N LEU A 117 -4.33 11.43 -16.11
CA LEU A 117 -3.15 10.71 -15.61
C LEU A 117 -3.46 9.23 -15.36
N PRO A 118 -2.45 8.35 -15.45
CA PRO A 118 -2.57 6.98 -14.93
C PRO A 118 -3.00 6.98 -13.46
N VAL A 119 -3.88 6.06 -13.06
CA VAL A 119 -4.49 6.00 -11.72
C VAL A 119 -3.48 6.13 -10.58
N GLY A 120 -2.35 5.43 -10.67
CA GLY A 120 -1.29 5.51 -9.65
C GLY A 120 -0.63 6.89 -9.54
N GLN A 121 -0.49 7.63 -10.66
CA GLN A 121 0.05 8.99 -10.66
C GLN A 121 -0.99 10.00 -10.16
N ALA A 122 -2.25 9.83 -10.56
CA ALA A 122 -3.36 10.64 -10.06
C ALA A 122 -3.50 10.53 -8.53
N ASP A 123 -3.47 9.31 -7.98
CA ASP A 123 -3.54 9.08 -6.54
C ASP A 123 -2.31 9.60 -5.79
N LEU A 124 -1.11 9.50 -6.37
CA LEU A 124 0.10 10.10 -5.81
C LEU A 124 -0.04 11.63 -5.71
N LEU A 125 -0.45 12.28 -6.79
CA LEU A 125 -0.65 13.73 -6.79
C LEU A 125 -1.74 14.13 -5.78
N ARG A 126 -2.85 13.40 -5.76
CA ARG A 126 -3.94 13.62 -4.80
C ARG A 126 -3.43 13.55 -3.35
N TRP A 127 -2.60 12.56 -3.04
CA TRP A 127 -2.02 12.39 -1.72
C TRP A 127 -1.08 13.55 -1.34
N GLU A 128 -0.22 13.99 -2.28
CA GLU A 128 0.72 15.08 -2.05
C GLU A 128 -0.01 16.42 -1.86
N GLU A 129 -1.05 16.69 -2.65
CA GLU A 129 -1.91 17.87 -2.49
C GLU A 129 -2.66 17.84 -1.15
N ALA A 130 -3.24 16.69 -0.79
CA ALA A 130 -3.99 16.53 0.47
C ALA A 130 -3.09 16.69 1.71
N THR A 131 -1.82 16.29 1.62
CA THR A 131 -0.90 16.33 2.76
C THR A 131 0.06 17.52 2.74
N GLY A 132 0.10 18.29 1.66
CA GLY A 132 1.02 19.41 1.44
C GLY A 132 2.49 18.99 1.43
N ARG A 133 2.81 17.72 1.16
CA ARG A 133 4.16 17.15 1.30
C ARG A 133 4.50 16.25 0.12
N ARG A 134 5.78 16.21 -0.23
CA ARG A 134 6.33 15.27 -1.22
C ARG A 134 6.36 13.84 -0.63
N HIS A 135 5.89 12.87 -1.40
CA HIS A 135 5.82 11.48 -0.95
C HIS A 135 7.23 10.90 -0.75
N PRO A 136 7.52 10.20 0.38
CA PRO A 136 8.89 9.76 0.71
C PRO A 136 9.46 8.73 -0.27
N TYR A 137 8.61 8.07 -1.06
CA TYR A 137 9.03 7.10 -2.07
C TYR A 137 9.26 7.67 -3.47
N ARG A 138 9.13 8.99 -3.68
CA ARG A 138 9.44 9.65 -4.96
C ARG A 138 10.81 9.22 -5.50
N GLY A 139 10.83 8.54 -6.65
CA GLY A 139 12.05 8.08 -7.31
C GLY A 139 12.80 6.94 -6.61
N ARG A 140 12.21 6.32 -5.57
CA ARG A 140 12.85 5.23 -4.81
C ARG A 140 12.41 3.84 -5.26
N ILE A 141 11.18 3.73 -5.76
CA ILE A 141 10.61 2.48 -6.28
C ILE A 141 9.95 2.74 -7.64
N GLU A 142 9.84 1.69 -8.44
CA GLU A 142 9.16 1.73 -9.73
C GLU A 142 7.71 2.23 -9.58
N GLY A 143 7.24 3.01 -10.56
CA GLY A 143 5.88 3.55 -10.56
C GLY A 143 5.64 4.79 -9.71
N ILE A 144 6.61 5.22 -8.89
CA ILE A 144 6.55 6.52 -8.19
C ILE A 144 7.62 7.44 -8.79
N PRO A 145 7.26 8.31 -9.76
CA PRO A 145 8.22 9.13 -10.48
C PRO A 145 8.93 10.12 -9.57
N ALA A 146 10.20 10.42 -9.85
CA ALA A 146 10.99 11.35 -9.03
C ALA A 146 10.39 12.76 -9.02
N ALA A 147 9.91 13.24 -10.16
CA ALA A 147 9.25 14.54 -10.32
C ALA A 147 7.72 14.38 -10.45
N GLY A 148 6.98 15.43 -10.07
CA GLY A 148 5.54 15.51 -10.32
C GLY A 148 5.23 15.55 -11.81
N PRO A 149 3.98 15.25 -12.21
CA PRO A 149 3.53 15.54 -13.56
C PRO A 149 3.66 17.05 -13.82
N GLU A 150 4.08 17.41 -15.05
CA GLU A 150 4.12 18.80 -15.52
C GLU A 150 2.72 19.40 -15.64
#